data_AF-A0A6P8YWG0-F1
#
_entry.id   AF-A0A6P8YWG0-F1
#
_cell.length_a   1.000
_cell.length_b   1.000
_cell.length_c   1.000
_cell.angle_alpha   90.00
_cell.angle_beta   90.00
_cell.angle_gamma   90.00
#
_symmetry.space_group_name_H-M   'P 1'
#
loop_
_entity.id
_entity.type
_entity.pdbx_description
1 polymer ?
#
loop_
_entity_poly.entity_id
_entity_poly.type
_entity_poly.pdbx_seq_one_letter_code
_entity_poly.pdbx_strand_id
1 'polypeptide(L)'
;MSDVKEDTLDRHFAEQLKLVSDVFIESICTSHHDIIHHWLTVFYNATGSEKYARNCLMVLMHGQLKEMGRLGKPFTDLSNTTRRLDDVLNTYGNDNTSIEKEQPEESKKTVELEAAPASDIESVCSSRCGSSSHYSEKLKATEKSDYELQIQKNRQLLEEVNELHARTIENEQHYKATDSKWQKKLNEGQNVMPLQSKRSMALLLKIEISTRSAIRRLKDWTPSGGVINFLSIALQDILDDEPETRSVLLELDRKLESVLDNLLEQAGERREKNVRILYDKLFQQQQEMLQAKDVLLQKEQAALAEARIQLQAKTRLWDIVTPYYREEAKLSSNMESTPPHQSRKSGGASARRPRLTLSPASSSSTSPVPLSPKRKEINDKNNKCNCEVCLGFKPKFSDMQFHSKC
;
A
#
# COMPACT_ATOMS: atom_id res chain seq x y z
N MET A 1 21.21 -6.99 11.50
CA MET A 1 20.27 -5.88 11.78
C MET A 1 21.11 -4.78 12.37
N SER A 2 21.24 -3.64 11.70
CA SER A 2 22.06 -2.51 12.16
C SER A 2 21.65 -2.09 13.57
N ASP A 3 22.61 -1.81 14.46
CA ASP A 3 22.34 -1.32 15.82
C ASP A 3 21.50 -0.04 15.74
N VAL A 4 20.20 -0.18 15.96
CA VAL A 4 19.29 0.96 16.07
C VAL A 4 19.68 1.68 17.34
N LYS A 5 20.10 2.94 17.21
CA LYS A 5 20.51 3.75 18.36
C LYS A 5 19.37 3.82 19.38
N GLU A 6 19.68 3.50 20.62
CA GLU A 6 18.75 3.47 21.75
C GLU A 6 17.92 4.76 21.87
N ASP A 7 18.56 5.92 21.69
CA ASP A 7 17.93 7.25 21.70
C ASP A 7 16.78 7.38 20.67
N THR A 8 16.92 6.71 19.52
CA THR A 8 15.90 6.75 18.46
C THR A 8 14.66 5.96 18.89
N LEU A 9 14.86 4.86 19.63
CA LEU A 9 13.75 4.07 20.16
C LEU A 9 13.00 4.82 21.26
N ASP A 10 13.69 5.58 22.12
CA ASP A 10 13.04 6.39 23.14
C ASP A 10 12.29 7.59 22.57
N ARG A 11 12.84 8.25 21.55
CA ARG A 11 12.11 9.29 20.82
C ARG A 11 10.83 8.74 20.20
N HIS A 12 10.92 7.58 19.54
CA HIS A 12 9.74 6.94 18.95
C HIS A 12 8.71 6.56 20.02
N PHE A 13 9.14 6.06 21.18
CA PHE A 13 8.25 5.77 22.30
C PHE A 13 7.52 7.03 22.78
N ALA A 14 8.23 8.15 22.95
CA ALA A 14 7.62 9.41 23.37
C ALA A 14 6.59 9.94 22.36
N GLU A 15 6.83 9.73 21.06
CA GLU A 15 5.86 10.07 20.00
C GLU A 15 4.62 9.17 20.08
N GLN A 16 4.79 7.85 20.21
CA GLN A 16 3.68 6.89 20.33
C GLN A 16 2.82 7.14 21.59
N LEU A 17 3.45 7.57 22.68
CA LEU A 17 2.74 7.89 23.91
C LEU A 17 1.76 9.07 23.74
N LYS A 18 2.15 10.09 22.94
CA LYS A 18 1.24 11.20 22.61
C LYS A 18 0.04 10.69 21.82
N LEU A 19 0.28 9.87 20.81
CA LEU A 19 -0.80 9.29 19.99
C LEU A 19 -1.79 8.48 20.82
N VAL A 20 -1.29 7.64 21.73
CA VAL A 20 -2.18 6.88 22.62
C VAL A 20 -2.94 7.77 23.60
N SER A 21 -2.33 8.87 24.06
CA SER A 21 -3.01 9.85 24.92
C SER A 21 -4.19 10.52 24.19
N ASP A 22 -4.02 10.85 22.91
CA ASP A 22 -5.07 11.47 22.10
C ASP A 22 -6.26 10.49 21.91
N VAL A 23 -5.98 9.23 21.57
CA VAL A 23 -7.01 8.18 21.42
C VAL A 23 -7.74 7.91 22.75
N PHE A 24 -7.03 8.02 23.87
CA PHE A 24 -7.57 7.82 25.21
C PHE A 24 -8.72 8.75 25.56
N ILE A 25 -8.67 9.99 25.08
CA ILE A 25 -9.64 11.03 25.42
C ILE A 25 -10.96 10.79 24.69
N GLU A 26 -10.91 10.22 23.50
CA GLU A 26 -12.05 10.24 22.58
C GLU A 26 -12.90 8.97 22.59
N SER A 27 -12.36 7.80 22.99
CA SER A 27 -12.96 6.53 22.54
C SER A 27 -12.93 5.33 23.49
N ILE A 28 -12.20 5.38 24.61
CA ILE A 28 -11.92 4.17 25.39
C ILE A 28 -12.92 3.98 26.55
N CYS A 29 -13.41 2.76 26.71
CA CYS A 29 -14.22 2.38 27.86
C CYS A 29 -13.40 2.45 29.16
N THR A 30 -13.96 3.03 30.22
CA THR A 30 -13.30 3.21 31.52
C THR A 30 -12.76 1.92 32.12
N SER A 31 -13.34 0.76 31.81
CA SER A 31 -12.86 -0.55 32.28
C SER A 31 -11.48 -0.95 31.75
N HIS A 32 -11.05 -0.40 30.61
CA HIS A 32 -9.74 -0.69 30.01
C HIS A 32 -8.64 0.28 30.47
N HIS A 33 -9.00 1.36 31.16
CA HIS A 33 -8.04 2.38 31.57
C HIS A 33 -6.97 1.80 32.50
N ASP A 34 -7.36 0.96 33.46
CA ASP A 34 -6.43 0.35 34.40
C ASP A 34 -5.44 -0.59 33.71
N ILE A 35 -5.90 -1.36 32.72
CA ILE A 35 -5.06 -2.26 31.93
C ILE A 35 -4.04 -1.45 31.14
N ILE A 36 -4.48 -0.39 30.45
CA ILE A 36 -3.56 0.42 29.65
C ILE A 36 -2.55 1.13 30.56
N HIS A 37 -3.01 1.71 31.67
CA HIS A 37 -2.11 2.36 32.63
C HIS A 37 -1.04 1.40 33.17
N HIS A 38 -1.44 0.16 33.47
CA HIS A 38 -0.52 -0.88 33.92
C HIS A 38 0.52 -1.22 32.85
N TRP A 39 0.11 -1.39 31.59
CA TRP A 39 1.06 -1.61 30.48
C TRP A 39 1.96 -0.41 30.19
N LEU A 40 1.45 0.82 30.25
CA LEU A 40 2.28 2.02 30.11
C LEU A 40 3.35 2.07 31.19
N THR A 41 3.02 1.68 32.42
CA THR A 41 3.99 1.56 33.52
C THR A 41 5.08 0.53 33.19
N VAL A 42 4.71 -0.63 32.64
CA VAL A 42 5.68 -1.64 32.18
C VAL A 42 6.57 -1.07 31.06
N PHE A 43 6.00 -0.36 30.10
CA PHE A 43 6.76 0.24 28.99
C PHE A 43 7.73 1.33 29.44
N TYR A 44 7.34 2.15 30.42
CA TYR A 44 8.23 3.14 31.02
C TYR A 44 9.43 2.51 31.73
N ASN A 45 9.22 1.33 32.34
CA ASN A 45 10.25 0.60 33.07
C ASN A 45 11.06 -0.38 32.20
N ALA A 46 10.83 -0.42 30.88
CA ALA A 46 11.50 -1.35 29.98
C ALA A 46 13.02 -1.14 29.97
N THR A 47 13.77 -2.23 30.07
CA THR A 47 15.24 -2.20 30.02
C THR A 47 15.76 -1.89 28.61
N GLY A 48 17.02 -1.48 28.48
CA GLY A 48 17.62 -1.13 27.18
C GLY A 48 17.48 -2.22 26.12
N SER A 49 17.59 -3.50 26.51
CA SER A 49 17.39 -4.65 25.62
C SER A 49 15.94 -4.83 25.15
N GLU A 50 14.96 -4.34 25.90
CA GLU A 50 13.53 -4.52 25.64
C GLU A 50 12.88 -3.34 24.93
N LYS A 51 13.63 -2.23 24.70
CA LYS A 51 13.11 -1.01 24.07
C LYS A 51 12.53 -1.24 22.68
N TYR A 52 13.07 -2.20 21.93
CA TYR A 52 12.53 -2.58 20.63
C TYR A 52 11.15 -3.24 20.79
N ALA A 53 11.05 -4.28 21.63
CA ALA A 53 9.78 -4.96 21.88
C ALA A 53 8.73 -4.04 22.49
N ARG A 54 9.13 -3.15 23.42
CA ARG A 54 8.30 -2.05 23.92
C ARG A 54 7.68 -1.26 22.79
N ASN A 55 8.49 -0.78 21.84
CA ASN A 55 7.99 0.04 20.74
C ASN A 55 7.03 -0.73 19.83
N CYS A 56 7.32 -2.00 19.53
CA CYS A 56 6.41 -2.86 18.76
C CYS A 56 5.07 -3.07 19.47
N LEU A 57 5.10 -3.38 20.77
CA LEU A 57 3.89 -3.55 21.58
C LEU A 57 3.12 -2.23 21.74
N MET A 58 3.79 -1.09 21.81
CA MET A 58 3.15 0.23 21.85
C MET A 58 2.37 0.51 20.56
N VAL A 59 2.95 0.22 19.40
CA VAL A 59 2.28 0.34 18.10
C VAL A 59 1.09 -0.60 18.02
N LEU A 60 1.25 -1.85 18.48
CA LEU A 60 0.15 -2.82 18.52
C LEU A 60 -0.99 -2.35 19.42
N MET A 61 -0.68 -1.83 20.61
CA MET A 61 -1.66 -1.29 21.54
C MET A 61 -2.43 -0.14 20.91
N HIS A 62 -1.72 0.83 20.32
CA HIS A 62 -2.33 1.95 19.62
C HIS A 62 -3.26 1.48 18.49
N GLY A 63 -2.82 0.52 17.68
CA GLY A 63 -3.64 -0.07 16.62
C GLY A 63 -4.93 -0.69 17.15
N GLN A 64 -4.84 -1.50 18.21
CA GLN A 64 -6.02 -2.13 18.81
C GLN A 64 -7.00 -1.11 19.41
N LEU A 65 -6.49 -0.08 20.09
CA LEU A 65 -7.32 0.99 20.64
C LEU A 65 -8.01 1.79 19.54
N LYS A 66 -7.27 2.19 18.50
CA LYS A 66 -7.81 2.96 17.38
C LYS A 66 -8.85 2.16 16.57
N GLU A 67 -8.59 0.88 16.31
CA GLU A 67 -9.41 0.08 15.38
C GLU A 67 -10.56 -0.67 16.06
N MET A 68 -10.35 -1.17 17.28
CA MET A 68 -11.34 -1.96 17.99
C MET A 68 -12.01 -1.22 19.16
N GLY A 69 -11.49 -0.04 19.55
CA GLY A 69 -11.94 0.68 20.76
C GLY A 69 -11.65 -0.06 22.06
N ARG A 70 -10.91 -1.18 22.00
CA ARG A 70 -10.60 -2.05 23.15
C ARG A 70 -9.28 -2.78 22.96
N LEU A 71 -8.65 -3.13 24.08
CA LEU A 71 -7.48 -3.99 24.08
C LEU A 71 -7.87 -5.47 23.92
N GLY A 72 -7.13 -6.19 23.09
CA GLY A 72 -7.15 -7.65 22.96
C GLY A 72 -5.86 -8.28 23.52
N LYS A 73 -5.58 -9.52 23.12
CA LYS A 73 -4.27 -10.14 23.38
C LYS A 73 -3.17 -9.36 22.62
N PRO A 74 -1.96 -9.19 23.18
CA PRO A 74 -1.49 -9.78 24.44
C PRO A 74 -1.88 -8.99 25.70
N PHE A 75 -2.53 -7.82 25.57
CA PHE A 75 -2.68 -6.87 26.67
C PHE A 75 -3.72 -7.27 27.71
N THR A 76 -4.74 -8.05 27.32
CA THR A 76 -5.79 -8.53 28.24
C THR A 76 -5.29 -9.58 29.23
N ASP A 77 -4.16 -10.24 28.94
CA ASP A 77 -3.55 -11.21 29.84
C ASP A 77 -2.50 -10.53 30.71
N LEU A 78 -2.91 -10.17 31.94
CA LEU A 78 -2.07 -9.47 32.91
C LEU A 78 -0.84 -10.27 33.33
N SER A 79 -0.82 -11.60 33.16
CA SER A 79 0.38 -12.39 33.45
C SER A 79 1.56 -11.98 32.55
N ASN A 80 1.28 -11.50 31.34
CA ASN A 80 2.29 -11.01 30.40
C ASN A 80 3.01 -9.74 30.88
N THR A 81 2.43 -8.99 31.82
CA THR A 81 3.07 -7.77 32.36
C THR A 81 4.30 -8.07 33.24
N THR A 82 4.42 -9.31 33.71
CA THR A 82 5.57 -9.79 34.51
C THR A 82 6.64 -10.48 33.67
N ARG A 83 6.35 -10.73 32.39
CA ARG A 83 7.25 -11.41 31.45
C ARG A 83 8.13 -10.39 30.73
N ARG A 84 9.24 -10.86 30.18
CA ARG A 84 10.08 -10.04 29.30
C ARG A 84 9.30 -9.63 28.05
N LEU A 85 9.42 -8.37 27.64
CA LEU A 85 8.64 -7.84 26.52
C LEU A 85 8.93 -8.57 25.21
N ASP A 86 10.17 -9.02 25.02
CA ASP A 86 10.58 -9.81 23.86
C ASP A 86 9.80 -11.14 23.78
N ASP A 87 9.60 -11.82 24.92
CA ASP A 87 8.90 -13.10 24.98
C ASP A 87 7.41 -12.93 24.69
N VAL A 88 6.81 -11.85 25.20
CA VAL A 88 5.41 -11.48 24.92
C VAL A 88 5.22 -11.25 23.42
N LEU A 89 6.13 -10.49 22.79
CA LEU A 89 6.07 -10.20 21.36
C LEU A 89 6.25 -11.47 20.51
N ASN A 90 7.20 -12.33 20.87
CA ASN A 90 7.44 -13.59 20.17
C ASN A 90 6.27 -14.57 20.28
N THR A 91 5.63 -14.65 21.46
CA THR A 91 4.46 -15.50 21.68
C THR A 91 3.28 -15.03 20.82
N TYR A 92 3.05 -13.72 20.75
CA TYR A 92 1.99 -13.12 19.96
C TYR A 92 2.13 -13.39 18.45
N GLY A 93 3.35 -13.31 17.91
CA GLY A 93 3.62 -13.60 16.50
C GLY A 93 3.31 -15.04 16.11
N ASN A 94 3.51 -15.99 17.03
CA ASN A 94 3.28 -17.42 16.78
C ASN A 94 1.79 -17.77 16.84
N ASP A 95 1.05 -17.26 17.83
CA ASP A 95 -0.36 -17.62 18.02
C ASP A 95 -1.27 -17.06 16.90
N ASN A 96 -0.98 -15.87 16.39
CA ASN A 96 -1.80 -15.25 15.34
C ASN A 96 -1.71 -15.95 13.98
N THR A 97 -0.66 -16.73 13.71
CA THR A 97 -0.58 -17.51 12.46
C THR A 97 -1.50 -18.73 12.43
N SER A 98 -2.11 -19.08 13.58
CA SER A 98 -2.98 -20.26 13.70
C SER A 98 -4.48 -19.96 13.71
N ILE A 99 -4.90 -18.69 13.74
CA ILE A 99 -6.30 -18.30 14.04
C ILE A 99 -7.20 -18.16 12.80
N GLU A 100 -6.69 -18.26 11.56
CA GLU A 100 -7.54 -18.19 10.34
C GLU A 100 -8.11 -19.54 9.84
N LYS A 101 -8.26 -20.56 10.69
CA LYS A 101 -8.88 -21.85 10.29
C LYS A 101 -10.04 -22.33 11.17
N GLU A 102 -10.80 -21.44 11.78
CA GLU A 102 -12.17 -21.75 12.18
C GLU A 102 -13.14 -21.23 11.12
N GLN A 103 -13.24 -22.00 10.03
CA GLN A 103 -14.31 -21.86 9.05
C GLN A 103 -15.54 -22.61 9.60
N PRO A 104 -16.76 -22.04 9.53
CA PRO A 104 -17.98 -22.75 9.89
C PRO A 104 -18.20 -23.90 8.89
N GLU A 105 -18.40 -25.11 9.39
CA GLU A 105 -18.80 -26.25 8.56
C GLU A 105 -20.16 -25.97 7.90
N GLU A 106 -20.14 -25.69 6.59
CA GLU A 106 -21.35 -25.65 5.78
C GLU A 106 -21.25 -26.68 4.63
N SER A 107 -21.79 -27.86 4.92
CA SER A 107 -22.53 -28.75 4.02
C SER A 107 -22.10 -28.82 2.55
N LYS A 108 -21.27 -29.81 2.23
CA LYS A 108 -21.08 -30.34 0.87
C LYS A 108 -22.42 -30.84 0.29
N LYS A 109 -22.94 -30.15 -0.73
CA LYS A 109 -23.88 -30.72 -1.69
C LYS A 109 -23.19 -30.88 -3.04
N THR A 110 -22.91 -32.14 -3.35
CA THR A 110 -22.42 -32.66 -4.61
C THR A 110 -23.37 -32.31 -5.75
N VAL A 111 -22.87 -31.68 -6.82
CA VAL A 111 -23.54 -31.64 -8.12
C VAL A 111 -22.52 -32.06 -9.17
N GLU A 112 -22.74 -33.25 -9.71
CA GLU A 112 -22.19 -33.77 -10.96
C GLU A 112 -22.47 -32.78 -12.10
N LEU A 113 -21.44 -32.47 -12.90
CA LEU A 113 -21.64 -31.95 -14.24
C LEU A 113 -20.89 -32.83 -15.24
N GLU A 114 -21.68 -33.44 -16.11
CA GLU A 114 -21.28 -34.36 -17.16
C GLU A 114 -20.41 -33.71 -18.24
N ALA A 115 -19.53 -34.55 -18.79
CA ALA A 115 -18.69 -34.30 -19.93
C ALA A 115 -19.40 -34.62 -21.26
N ALA A 116 -19.12 -33.83 -22.30
CA ALA A 116 -19.30 -34.20 -23.72
C ALA A 116 -18.47 -33.25 -24.63
N PRO A 117 -18.20 -33.56 -25.92
CA PRO A 117 -16.83 -33.85 -26.36
C PRO A 117 -16.28 -32.99 -27.51
N ALA A 118 -14.95 -33.11 -27.66
CA ALA A 118 -14.07 -33.00 -28.83
C ALA A 118 -14.60 -32.42 -30.16
N SER A 119 -13.84 -31.47 -30.71
CA SER A 119 -13.71 -31.31 -32.16
C SER A 119 -12.24 -31.17 -32.57
N ASP A 120 -11.85 -32.09 -33.45
CA ASP A 120 -10.57 -32.20 -34.15
C ASP A 120 -10.38 -31.05 -35.14
N ILE A 121 -9.19 -30.42 -35.12
CA ILE A 121 -8.64 -29.77 -36.31
C ILE A 121 -7.15 -30.12 -36.40
N GLU A 122 -6.86 -31.06 -37.30
CA GLU A 122 -5.52 -31.39 -37.77
C GLU A 122 -4.88 -30.16 -38.44
N SER A 123 -3.67 -29.78 -38.03
CA SER A 123 -2.82 -28.90 -38.82
C SER A 123 -1.41 -29.48 -38.89
N VAL A 124 -1.20 -30.18 -40.00
CA VAL A 124 0.06 -30.69 -40.49
C VAL A 124 0.96 -29.52 -40.87
N CYS A 125 2.13 -29.40 -40.24
CA CYS A 125 3.33 -28.94 -40.95
C CYS A 125 4.60 -29.50 -40.31
N SER A 126 5.19 -30.41 -41.07
CA SER A 126 6.50 -31.01 -40.89
C SER A 126 7.60 -29.97 -41.10
N SER A 127 8.51 -29.82 -40.14
CA SER A 127 9.89 -29.46 -40.44
C SER A 127 10.82 -30.03 -39.38
N ARG A 128 11.75 -30.83 -39.89
CA ARG A 128 12.57 -31.80 -39.20
C ARG A 128 14.01 -31.27 -39.21
N CYS A 129 14.52 -30.88 -38.05
CA CYS A 129 15.97 -30.81 -37.78
C CYS A 129 16.19 -31.05 -36.29
N GLY A 130 16.64 -32.26 -35.96
CA GLY A 130 16.96 -32.64 -34.59
C GLY A 130 18.32 -32.16 -34.14
N SER A 131 18.46 -31.88 -32.85
CA SER A 131 19.22 -32.76 -31.94
C SER A 131 19.34 -32.16 -30.56
N SER A 132 19.09 -33.01 -29.56
CA SER A 132 19.73 -33.02 -28.25
C SER A 132 19.31 -31.92 -27.24
N SER A 133 18.26 -32.20 -26.48
CA SER A 133 18.19 -31.91 -25.04
C SER A 133 16.90 -32.48 -24.43
N HIS A 134 16.95 -33.72 -23.95
CA HIS A 134 15.79 -34.46 -23.42
C HIS A 134 15.40 -34.10 -21.96
N TYR A 135 15.84 -32.96 -21.43
CA TYR A 135 15.50 -32.54 -20.05
C TYR A 135 14.60 -31.29 -19.96
N SER A 136 14.15 -30.70 -21.07
CA SER A 136 13.44 -29.41 -21.05
C SER A 136 11.91 -29.48 -21.27
N GLU A 137 11.32 -30.65 -21.49
CA GLU A 137 9.93 -30.74 -21.98
C GLU A 137 8.87 -30.82 -20.85
N LYS A 138 9.26 -31.28 -19.65
CA LYS A 138 8.33 -31.37 -18.50
C LYS A 138 8.08 -30.05 -17.77
N LEU A 139 8.93 -29.03 -17.93
CA LEU A 139 8.73 -27.73 -17.28
C LEU A 139 7.78 -26.80 -18.05
N LYS A 140 7.62 -27.00 -19.36
CA LYS A 140 6.75 -26.16 -20.20
C LYS A 140 5.26 -26.46 -20.04
N ALA A 141 4.91 -27.66 -19.58
CA ALA A 141 3.51 -28.06 -19.39
C ALA A 141 2.87 -27.40 -18.15
N THR A 142 3.65 -27.21 -17.08
CA THR A 142 3.17 -26.58 -15.84
C THR A 142 3.03 -25.06 -15.97
N GLU A 143 3.96 -24.36 -16.65
CA GLU A 143 3.87 -22.90 -16.84
C GLU A 143 2.69 -22.47 -17.73
N LYS A 144 2.27 -23.33 -18.67
CA LYS A 144 1.13 -23.03 -19.54
C LYS A 144 -0.21 -23.02 -18.77
N SER A 145 -0.32 -23.87 -17.75
CA SER A 145 -1.53 -24.01 -16.91
C SER A 145 -1.80 -22.77 -16.06
N ASP A 146 -0.77 -22.21 -15.43
CA ASP A 146 -0.93 -21.05 -14.54
C ASP A 146 -1.31 -19.78 -15.31
N TYR A 147 -0.79 -19.63 -16.53
CA TYR A 147 -1.13 -18.51 -17.40
C TYR A 147 -2.60 -18.56 -17.85
N GLU A 148 -3.10 -19.75 -18.17
CA GLU A 148 -4.49 -19.95 -18.59
C GLU A 148 -5.47 -19.67 -17.44
N LEU A 149 -5.13 -20.11 -16.22
CA LEU A 149 -5.88 -19.76 -15.01
C LEU A 149 -5.89 -18.25 -14.75
N GLN A 150 -4.76 -17.57 -14.93
CA GLN A 150 -4.68 -16.11 -14.77
C GLN A 150 -5.51 -15.36 -15.81
N ILE A 151 -5.53 -15.83 -17.06
CA ILE A 151 -6.41 -15.27 -18.10
C ILE A 151 -7.87 -15.40 -17.70
N GLN A 152 -8.28 -16.56 -17.16
CA GLN A 152 -9.65 -16.78 -16.72
C GLN A 152 -10.02 -15.85 -15.55
N LYS A 153 -9.14 -15.69 -14.55
CA LYS A 153 -9.35 -14.73 -13.46
C LYS A 153 -9.47 -13.29 -13.95
N ASN A 154 -8.61 -12.88 -14.88
CA ASN A 154 -8.68 -11.53 -15.46
C ASN A 154 -9.97 -11.33 -16.25
N ARG A 155 -10.49 -12.37 -16.93
CA ARG A 155 -11.78 -12.34 -17.62
C ARG A 155 -12.93 -12.14 -16.63
N GLN A 156 -12.95 -12.89 -15.54
CA GLN A 156 -13.97 -12.75 -14.49
C GLN A 156 -13.95 -11.35 -13.86
N LEU A 157 -12.77 -10.79 -13.59
CA LEU A 157 -12.65 -9.42 -13.08
C LEU A 157 -13.19 -8.38 -14.08
N LEU A 158 -12.96 -8.57 -15.39
CA LEU A 158 -13.52 -7.69 -16.41
C LEU A 158 -15.04 -7.78 -16.48
N GLU A 159 -15.61 -8.97 -16.33
CA GLU A 159 -17.06 -9.19 -16.25
C GLU A 159 -17.65 -8.47 -15.02
N GLU A 160 -17.04 -8.61 -13.84
CA GLU A 160 -17.46 -7.92 -12.62
C GLU A 160 -17.40 -6.39 -12.75
N VAL A 161 -16.33 -5.86 -13.36
CA VAL A 161 -16.20 -4.41 -13.63
C VAL A 161 -17.30 -3.93 -14.58
N ASN A 162 -17.62 -4.70 -15.61
CA ASN A 162 -18.71 -4.37 -16.54
C ASN A 162 -20.08 -4.39 -15.85
N GLU A 163 -20.33 -5.35 -14.96
CA GLU A 163 -21.56 -5.39 -14.16
C GLU A 163 -21.69 -4.18 -13.23
N LEU A 164 -20.62 -3.81 -12.52
CA LEU A 164 -20.61 -2.63 -11.64
C LEU A 164 -20.84 -1.33 -12.44
N HIS A 165 -20.27 -1.24 -13.64
CA HIS A 165 -20.50 -0.12 -14.54
C HIS A 165 -21.97 -0.06 -15.02
N ALA A 166 -22.55 -1.20 -15.41
CA ALA A 166 -23.96 -1.27 -15.81
C ALA A 166 -24.91 -0.82 -14.69
N ARG A 167 -24.71 -1.32 -13.46
CA ARG A 167 -25.50 -0.87 -12.29
C ARG A 167 -25.34 0.63 -12.01
N THR A 168 -24.14 1.18 -12.23
CA THR A 168 -23.89 2.62 -12.06
C THR A 168 -24.69 3.45 -13.06
N ILE A 169 -24.72 3.02 -14.33
CA ILE A 169 -25.52 3.68 -15.38
C ILE A 169 -27.02 3.59 -15.07
N GLU A 170 -27.52 2.42 -14.67
CA GLU A 170 -28.93 2.24 -14.29
C GLU A 170 -29.34 3.16 -13.13
N ASN A 171 -28.50 3.25 -12.10
CA ASN A 171 -28.72 4.18 -10.98
C ASN A 171 -28.76 5.63 -11.46
N GLU A 172 -27.84 6.05 -12.32
CA GLU A 172 -27.84 7.41 -12.89
C GLU A 172 -29.12 7.69 -13.70
N GLN A 173 -29.58 6.74 -14.51
CA GLN A 173 -30.83 6.84 -15.25
C GLN A 173 -32.04 6.97 -14.31
N HIS A 174 -32.06 6.19 -13.22
CA HIS A 174 -33.10 6.28 -12.21
C HIS A 174 -33.12 7.67 -11.53
N TYR A 175 -31.97 8.24 -11.19
CA TYR A 175 -31.88 9.60 -10.67
C TYR A 175 -32.39 10.64 -11.67
N LYS A 176 -31.99 10.55 -12.95
CA LYS A 176 -32.47 11.45 -14.01
C LYS A 176 -33.99 11.37 -14.23
N ALA A 177 -34.55 10.16 -14.22
CA ALA A 177 -35.99 9.95 -14.36
C ALA A 177 -36.77 10.54 -13.16
N THR A 178 -36.23 10.37 -11.95
CA THR A 178 -36.82 10.92 -10.73
C THR A 178 -36.75 12.45 -10.72
N ASP A 179 -35.62 13.03 -11.11
CA ASP A 179 -35.44 14.48 -11.23
C ASP A 179 -36.39 15.09 -12.29
N SER A 180 -36.49 14.47 -13.47
CA SER A 180 -37.43 14.88 -14.52
C SER A 180 -38.88 14.86 -14.05
N LYS A 181 -39.26 13.83 -13.26
CA LYS A 181 -40.59 13.73 -12.65
C LYS A 181 -40.85 14.86 -11.66
N TRP A 182 -39.87 15.22 -10.85
CA TRP A 182 -39.98 16.35 -9.92
C TRP A 182 -40.08 17.69 -10.65
N GLN A 183 -39.25 17.91 -11.68
CA GLN A 183 -39.32 19.11 -12.53
C GLN A 183 -40.69 19.23 -13.22
N LYS A 184 -41.23 18.12 -13.74
CA LYS A 184 -42.56 18.11 -14.35
C LYS A 184 -43.65 18.49 -13.35
N LYS A 185 -43.63 17.92 -12.14
CA LYS A 185 -44.57 18.29 -11.06
C LYS A 185 -44.45 19.77 -10.68
N LEU A 186 -43.24 20.32 -10.65
CA LEU A 186 -42.98 21.73 -10.37
C LEU A 186 -43.62 22.62 -11.44
N ASN A 187 -43.41 22.29 -12.72
CA ASN A 187 -43.97 23.02 -13.85
C ASN A 187 -45.52 22.90 -13.93
N GLU A 188 -46.07 21.72 -13.61
CA GLU A 188 -47.52 21.49 -13.56
C GLU A 188 -48.18 22.25 -12.41
N GLY A 189 -47.58 22.24 -11.21
CA GLY A 189 -48.07 23.01 -10.06
C GLY A 189 -48.07 24.52 -10.29
N GLN A 190 -47.15 25.01 -11.13
CA GLN A 190 -47.05 26.42 -11.50
C GLN A 190 -48.24 26.91 -12.34
N ASN A 191 -48.97 26.02 -13.02
CA ASN A 191 -50.18 26.36 -13.79
C ASN A 191 -51.48 26.33 -12.96
N VAL A 192 -51.47 25.75 -11.76
CA VAL A 192 -52.70 25.47 -10.98
C VAL A 192 -52.89 26.46 -9.81
N MET A 193 -51.93 27.33 -9.51
CA MET A 193 -52.08 28.40 -8.49
C MET A 193 -52.28 29.78 -9.15
N PRO A 194 -53.53 30.29 -9.29
CA PRO A 194 -53.83 31.56 -9.95
C PRO A 194 -53.63 32.77 -9.02
N LEU A 195 -52.62 32.73 -8.15
CA LEU A 195 -52.37 33.76 -7.13
C LEU A 195 -50.89 34.16 -7.07
N GLN A 196 -50.31 34.47 -8.24
CA GLN A 196 -49.09 35.29 -8.30
C GLN A 196 -49.44 36.75 -8.01
N SER A 197 -49.77 37.04 -6.76
CA SER A 197 -49.65 38.40 -6.23
C SER A 197 -48.20 38.85 -6.42
N LYS A 198 -47.95 40.08 -6.88
CA LYS A 198 -46.60 40.65 -7.03
C LYS A 198 -45.73 40.44 -5.77
N ARG A 199 -46.35 40.36 -4.59
CA ARG A 199 -45.71 40.05 -3.31
C ARG A 199 -45.09 38.64 -3.27
N SER A 200 -45.77 37.64 -3.83
CA SER A 200 -45.29 36.24 -3.86
C SER A 200 -44.03 36.07 -4.72
N MET A 201 -43.98 36.74 -5.89
CA MET A 201 -42.81 36.71 -6.77
C MET A 201 -41.58 37.37 -6.14
N ALA A 202 -41.78 38.48 -5.44
CA ALA A 202 -40.71 39.15 -4.72
C ALA A 202 -40.14 38.28 -3.59
N LEU A 203 -41.01 37.57 -2.85
CA LEU A 203 -40.59 36.62 -1.81
C LEU A 203 -39.81 35.44 -2.39
N LEU A 204 -40.27 34.85 -3.50
CA LEU A 204 -39.58 33.74 -4.16
C LEU A 204 -38.16 34.11 -4.62
N LEU A 205 -37.98 35.29 -5.23
CA LEU A 205 -36.66 35.77 -5.65
C LEU A 205 -35.72 35.95 -4.45
N LYS A 206 -36.24 36.44 -3.32
CA LYS A 206 -35.47 36.58 -2.09
C LYS A 206 -35.05 35.23 -1.52
N ILE A 207 -35.98 34.28 -1.43
CA ILE A 207 -35.68 32.89 -1.01
C ILE A 207 -34.63 32.26 -1.92
N GLU A 208 -34.71 32.48 -3.23
CA GLU A 208 -33.72 31.97 -4.17
C GLU A 208 -32.32 32.55 -3.91
N ILE A 209 -32.21 33.87 -3.72
CA ILE A 209 -30.95 34.55 -3.41
C ILE A 209 -30.36 34.02 -2.09
N SER A 210 -31.21 33.94 -1.06
CA SER A 210 -30.87 33.44 0.28
C SER A 210 -30.41 31.98 0.24
N THR A 211 -31.11 31.12 -0.51
CA THR A 211 -30.74 29.72 -0.73
C THR A 211 -29.40 29.59 -1.45
N ARG A 212 -29.16 30.38 -2.51
CA ARG A 212 -27.85 30.40 -3.19
C ARG A 212 -26.72 30.88 -2.28
N SER A 213 -27.03 31.74 -1.32
CA SER A 213 -26.06 32.15 -0.28
C SER A 213 -25.77 31.00 0.68
N ALA A 214 -26.82 30.31 1.16
CA ALA A 214 -26.70 29.15 2.02
C ALA A 214 -25.90 28.01 1.37
N ILE A 215 -26.11 27.72 0.08
CA ILE A 215 -25.35 26.73 -0.70
C ILE A 215 -23.87 27.12 -0.79
N ARG A 216 -23.56 28.39 -1.04
CA ARG A 216 -22.17 28.88 -1.07
C ARG A 216 -21.49 28.67 0.28
N ARG A 217 -22.17 29.01 1.37
CA ARG A 217 -21.66 28.80 2.72
C ARG A 217 -21.46 27.32 3.04
N LEU A 218 -22.38 26.46 2.63
CA LEU A 218 -22.27 25.00 2.82
C LEU A 218 -21.05 24.43 2.08
N LYS A 219 -20.71 24.97 0.91
CA LYS A 219 -19.54 24.52 0.14
C LYS A 219 -18.21 24.78 0.86
N ASP A 220 -18.14 25.90 1.57
CA ASP A 220 -16.94 26.31 2.33
C ASP A 220 -17.02 25.87 3.80
N TRP A 221 -18.06 25.13 4.18
CA TRP A 221 -18.26 24.69 5.55
C TRP A 221 -17.31 23.56 5.93
N THR A 222 -16.85 23.63 7.17
CA THR A 222 -16.06 22.60 7.83
C THR A 222 -16.61 22.42 9.24
N PRO A 223 -16.50 21.23 9.87
CA PRO A 223 -17.00 21.00 11.22
C PRO A 223 -16.40 21.98 12.26
N SER A 224 -15.17 22.44 12.03
CA SER A 224 -14.49 23.46 12.87
C SER A 224 -14.90 24.90 12.55
N GLY A 225 -15.55 25.15 11.43
CA GLY A 225 -15.97 26.47 10.95
C GLY A 225 -17.24 27.03 11.62
N GLY A 226 -17.83 26.27 12.56
CA GLY A 226 -19.05 26.63 13.29
C GLY A 226 -20.34 26.17 12.61
N VAL A 227 -21.48 26.55 13.18
CA VAL A 227 -22.81 26.09 12.77
C VAL A 227 -23.17 26.47 11.33
N ILE A 228 -23.78 25.54 10.59
CA ILE A 228 -24.15 25.72 9.17
C ILE A 228 -25.26 26.75 9.00
N ASN A 229 -26.33 26.65 9.82
CA ASN A 229 -27.54 27.48 9.74
C ASN A 229 -28.13 27.55 8.32
N PHE A 230 -28.13 26.45 7.57
CA PHE A 230 -28.51 26.44 6.15
C PHE A 230 -29.96 26.90 5.94
N LEU A 231 -30.90 26.28 6.65
CA LEU A 231 -32.33 26.56 6.54
C LEU A 231 -32.65 27.94 7.08
N SER A 232 -32.01 28.33 8.19
CA SER A 232 -32.14 29.67 8.76
C SER A 232 -31.71 30.76 7.77
N ILE A 233 -30.61 30.55 7.04
CA ILE A 233 -30.15 31.49 5.99
C ILE A 233 -31.08 31.43 4.78
N ALA A 234 -31.46 30.23 4.32
CA ALA A 234 -32.26 30.06 3.11
C ALA A 234 -33.68 30.63 3.24
N LEU A 235 -34.26 30.55 4.44
CA LEU A 235 -35.64 30.95 4.73
C LEU A 235 -35.74 32.24 5.56
N GLN A 236 -34.65 33.02 5.67
CA GLN A 236 -34.59 34.24 6.49
C GLN A 236 -35.76 35.20 6.22
N ASP A 237 -36.10 35.43 4.95
CA ASP A 237 -37.19 36.35 4.57
C ASP A 237 -38.59 35.86 4.97
N ILE A 238 -38.79 34.56 5.19
CA ILE A 238 -40.05 34.01 5.72
C ILE A 238 -40.06 34.12 7.25
N LEU A 239 -38.91 33.89 7.87
CA LEU A 239 -38.75 33.90 9.33
C LEU A 239 -38.97 35.27 9.96
N ASP A 240 -38.73 36.34 9.21
CA ASP A 240 -39.00 37.70 9.65
C ASP A 240 -40.51 37.94 9.90
N ASP A 241 -41.39 37.22 9.19
CA ASP A 241 -42.84 37.30 9.35
C ASP A 241 -43.38 36.37 10.46
N GLU A 242 -42.66 35.30 10.82
CA GLU A 242 -43.13 34.28 11.78
C GLU A 242 -42.01 33.80 12.74
N PRO A 243 -41.70 34.58 13.80
CA PRO A 243 -40.51 34.35 14.64
C PRO A 243 -40.57 33.04 15.45
N GLU A 244 -41.75 32.49 15.70
CA GLU A 244 -41.94 31.24 16.44
C GLU A 244 -41.32 30.04 15.69
N THR A 245 -41.41 30.03 14.36
CA THR A 245 -40.86 28.98 13.49
C THR A 245 -39.33 28.94 13.48
N ARG A 246 -38.67 30.02 13.91
CA ARG A 246 -37.20 30.13 13.99
C ARG A 246 -36.60 29.10 14.93
N SER A 247 -37.28 28.78 16.03
CA SER A 247 -36.82 27.76 16.98
C SER A 247 -36.77 26.37 16.35
N VAL A 248 -37.81 26.01 15.58
CA VAL A 248 -37.93 24.71 14.89
C VAL A 248 -36.89 24.59 13.78
N LEU A 249 -36.66 25.66 13.00
CA LEU A 249 -35.65 25.64 11.94
C LEU A 249 -34.24 25.50 12.47
N LEU A 250 -33.93 26.08 13.63
CA LEU A 250 -32.63 25.86 14.29
C LEU A 250 -32.45 24.40 14.73
N GLU A 251 -33.51 23.74 15.19
CA GLU A 251 -33.45 22.30 15.51
C GLU A 251 -33.22 21.45 14.25
N LEU A 252 -33.90 21.80 13.14
CA LEU A 252 -33.70 21.13 11.85
C LEU A 252 -32.30 21.39 11.28
N ASP A 253 -31.76 22.60 11.40
CA ASP A 253 -30.38 22.92 11.01
C ASP A 253 -29.36 22.09 11.79
N ARG A 254 -29.56 21.89 13.10
CA ARG A 254 -28.71 21.01 13.91
C ARG A 254 -28.82 19.55 13.51
N LYS A 255 -30.02 19.07 13.16
CA LYS A 255 -30.20 17.70 12.64
C LYS A 255 -29.50 17.54 11.29
N LEU A 256 -29.61 18.53 10.41
CA LEU A 256 -28.92 18.54 9.12
C LEU A 256 -27.39 18.53 9.31
N GLU A 257 -26.87 19.34 10.23
CA GLU A 257 -25.45 19.37 10.61
C GLU A 257 -24.98 17.99 11.09
N SER A 258 -25.70 17.36 12.01
CA SER A 258 -25.38 16.00 12.46
C SER A 258 -25.39 14.96 11.33
N VAL A 259 -26.35 15.04 10.40
CA VAL A 259 -26.37 14.14 9.24
C VAL A 259 -25.18 14.39 8.31
N LEU A 260 -24.80 15.65 8.09
CA LEU A 260 -23.65 16.00 7.26
C LEU A 260 -22.33 15.58 7.89
N ASP A 261 -22.16 15.76 9.20
CA ASP A 261 -21.01 15.27 9.96
C ASP A 261 -20.88 13.74 9.83
N ASN A 262 -21.96 13.01 10.07
CA ASN A 262 -21.98 11.55 9.92
C ASN A 262 -21.61 11.11 8.48
N LEU A 263 -22.11 11.82 7.46
CA LEU A 263 -21.78 11.50 6.06
C LEU A 263 -20.31 11.81 5.73
N LEU A 264 -19.76 12.90 6.28
CA LEU A 264 -18.35 13.24 6.12
C LEU A 264 -17.44 12.24 6.81
N GLU A 265 -17.78 11.82 8.02
CA GLU A 265 -17.08 10.78 8.78
C GLU A 265 -17.07 9.46 8.00
N GLN A 266 -18.24 8.98 7.57
CA GLN A 266 -18.35 7.76 6.76
C GLN A 266 -17.58 7.86 5.44
N ALA A 267 -17.58 9.02 4.78
CA ALA A 267 -16.79 9.23 3.56
C ALA A 267 -15.29 9.21 3.87
N GLY A 268 -14.88 9.78 5.00
CA GLY A 268 -13.51 9.73 5.53
C GLY A 268 -13.05 8.30 5.79
N GLU A 269 -13.83 7.52 6.54
CA GLU A 269 -13.57 6.11 6.83
C GLU A 269 -13.44 5.27 5.56
N ARG A 270 -14.38 5.41 4.61
CA ARG A 270 -14.33 4.70 3.32
C ARG A 270 -13.05 5.05 2.56
N ARG A 271 -12.66 6.33 2.55
CA ARG A 271 -11.43 6.78 1.91
C ARG A 271 -10.19 6.19 2.60
N GLU A 272 -10.11 6.24 3.92
CA GLU A 272 -8.99 5.65 4.68
C GLU A 272 -8.89 4.14 4.44
N LYS A 273 -10.02 3.43 4.48
CA LYS A 273 -10.08 1.99 4.16
C LYS A 273 -9.62 1.68 2.74
N ASN A 274 -10.07 2.45 1.75
CA ASN A 274 -9.62 2.27 0.37
C ASN A 274 -8.12 2.52 0.21
N VAL A 275 -7.59 3.57 0.86
CA VAL A 275 -6.16 3.87 0.86
C VAL A 275 -5.36 2.73 1.50
N ARG A 276 -5.84 2.19 2.63
CA ARG A 276 -5.20 1.04 3.30
C ARG A 276 -5.16 -0.19 2.38
N ILE A 277 -6.27 -0.56 1.76
CA ILE A 277 -6.33 -1.67 0.80
C ILE A 277 -5.33 -1.49 -0.36
N LEU A 278 -5.15 -0.27 -0.85
CA LEU A 278 -4.16 0.02 -1.91
C LEU A 278 -2.72 -0.17 -1.42
N TYR A 279 -2.40 0.28 -0.20
CA TYR A 279 -1.08 0.07 0.39
C TYR A 279 -0.80 -1.41 0.65
N ASP A 280 -1.78 -2.16 1.17
CA ASP A 280 -1.63 -3.60 1.42
C ASP A 280 -1.33 -4.35 0.12
N LYS A 281 -2.08 -4.04 -0.96
CA LYS A 281 -1.82 -4.62 -2.29
C LYS A 281 -0.46 -4.24 -2.84
N LEU A 282 -0.05 -2.98 -2.70
CA LEU A 282 1.27 -2.52 -3.15
C LEU A 282 2.39 -3.23 -2.39
N PHE A 283 2.24 -3.37 -1.07
CA PHE A 283 3.20 -4.05 -0.22
C PHE A 283 3.32 -5.54 -0.59
N GLN A 284 2.19 -6.22 -0.77
CA GLN A 284 2.15 -7.60 -1.22
C GLN A 284 2.87 -7.78 -2.57
N GLN A 285 2.59 -6.91 -3.55
CA GLN A 285 3.28 -6.96 -4.85
C GLN A 285 4.79 -6.74 -4.75
N GLN A 286 5.24 -5.83 -3.87
CA GLN A 286 6.66 -5.62 -3.62
C GLN A 286 7.31 -6.85 -3.00
N GLN A 287 6.62 -7.51 -2.06
CA GLN A 287 7.10 -8.74 -1.42
C GLN A 287 7.21 -9.89 -2.41
N GLU A 288 6.19 -10.11 -3.25
CA GLU A 288 6.21 -11.11 -4.32
C GLU A 288 7.35 -10.86 -5.33
N MET A 289 7.58 -9.59 -5.70
CA MET A 289 8.68 -9.22 -6.58
C MET A 289 10.06 -9.51 -5.95
N LEU A 290 10.22 -9.25 -4.65
CA LEU A 290 11.46 -9.55 -3.93
C LEU A 290 11.70 -11.06 -3.88
N GLN A 291 10.69 -11.86 -3.54
CA GLN A 291 10.79 -13.32 -3.53
C GLN A 291 11.15 -13.86 -4.92
N ALA A 292 10.54 -13.33 -5.99
CA ALA A 292 10.88 -13.72 -7.36
C ALA A 292 12.34 -13.41 -7.70
N LYS A 293 12.86 -12.24 -7.28
CA LYS A 293 14.27 -11.87 -7.46
C LYS A 293 15.21 -12.79 -6.69
N ASP A 294 14.86 -13.15 -5.46
CA ASP A 294 15.67 -14.06 -4.65
C ASP A 294 15.77 -15.46 -5.29
N VAL A 295 14.66 -15.96 -5.83
CA VAL A 295 14.65 -17.23 -6.59
C VAL A 295 15.54 -17.15 -7.83
N LEU A 296 15.50 -16.04 -8.58
CA LEU A 296 16.37 -15.85 -9.73
C LEU A 296 17.85 -15.77 -9.32
N LEU A 297 18.16 -15.04 -8.26
CA LEU A 297 19.50 -14.92 -7.72
C LEU A 297 20.06 -16.29 -7.31
N GLN A 298 19.25 -17.11 -6.65
CA GLN A 298 19.64 -18.48 -6.28
C GLN A 298 19.93 -19.35 -7.50
N LYS A 299 19.11 -19.25 -8.57
CA LYS A 299 19.35 -19.97 -9.83
C LYS A 299 20.67 -19.54 -10.48
N GLU A 300 20.94 -18.23 -10.53
CA GLU A 300 22.20 -17.70 -11.08
C GLU A 300 23.42 -18.15 -10.26
N GLN A 301 23.32 -18.14 -8.92
CA GLN A 301 24.37 -18.63 -8.03
C GLN A 301 24.65 -20.12 -8.25
N ALA A 302 23.60 -20.93 -8.41
CA ALA A 302 23.74 -22.36 -8.72
C ALA A 302 24.43 -22.59 -10.07
N ALA A 303 24.00 -21.87 -11.11
CA ALA A 303 24.62 -21.95 -12.44
C ALA A 303 26.10 -21.52 -12.42
N LEU A 304 26.43 -20.47 -11.66
CA LEU A 304 27.80 -20.00 -11.49
C LEU A 304 28.66 -21.01 -10.72
N ALA A 305 28.11 -21.68 -9.70
CA ALA A 305 28.79 -22.75 -8.99
C ALA A 305 29.11 -23.93 -9.92
N GLU A 306 28.15 -24.34 -10.76
CA GLU A 306 28.34 -25.39 -11.75
C GLU A 306 29.44 -25.01 -12.77
N ALA A 307 29.39 -23.79 -13.31
CA ALA A 307 30.41 -23.29 -14.23
C ALA A 307 31.82 -23.29 -13.61
N ARG A 308 31.93 -22.95 -12.32
CA ARG A 308 33.20 -23.03 -11.58
C ARG A 308 33.72 -24.47 -11.47
N ILE A 309 32.83 -25.43 -11.16
CA ILE A 309 33.19 -26.85 -11.10
C ILE A 309 33.68 -27.34 -12.46
N GLN A 310 32.97 -27.00 -13.54
CA GLN A 310 33.36 -27.36 -14.91
C GLN A 310 34.72 -26.76 -15.29
N LEU A 311 34.96 -25.50 -14.94
CA LEU A 311 36.24 -24.83 -15.19
C LEU A 311 37.38 -25.51 -14.42
N GLN A 312 37.19 -25.80 -13.14
CA GLN A 312 38.17 -26.52 -12.32
C GLN A 312 38.48 -27.91 -12.90
N ALA A 313 37.47 -28.63 -13.39
CA ALA A 313 37.68 -29.91 -14.06
C ALA A 313 38.54 -29.76 -15.33
N LYS A 314 38.26 -28.75 -16.16
CA LYS A 314 39.07 -28.44 -17.35
C LYS A 314 40.51 -28.05 -16.98
N THR A 315 40.72 -27.24 -15.94
CA THR A 315 42.05 -26.87 -15.46
C THR A 315 42.83 -28.11 -15.04
N ARG A 316 42.22 -29.00 -14.26
CA ARG A 316 42.86 -30.28 -13.85
C ARG A 316 43.24 -31.15 -15.04
N LEU A 317 42.38 -31.24 -16.06
CA LEU A 317 42.71 -31.95 -17.30
C LEU A 317 43.89 -31.31 -18.03
N TRP A 318 43.94 -29.99 -18.11
CA TRP A 318 45.08 -29.25 -18.68
C TRP A 318 46.37 -29.49 -17.91
N ASP A 319 46.34 -29.53 -16.57
CA ASP A 319 47.52 -29.81 -15.75
C ASP A 319 48.09 -31.21 -16.03
N ILE A 320 47.22 -32.18 -16.36
CA ILE A 320 47.63 -33.55 -16.75
C ILE A 320 48.19 -33.58 -18.17
N VAL A 321 47.59 -32.83 -19.11
CA VAL A 321 47.91 -32.88 -20.54
C VAL A 321 49.12 -32.01 -20.90
N THR A 322 49.36 -30.91 -20.20
CA THR A 322 50.45 -29.96 -20.48
C THR A 322 51.85 -30.60 -20.44
N PRO A 323 52.19 -31.49 -19.49
CA PRO A 323 53.46 -32.22 -19.50
C PRO A 323 53.69 -33.02 -20.78
N TYR A 324 52.65 -33.69 -21.31
CA TYR A 324 52.75 -34.48 -22.54
C TYR A 324 53.12 -33.61 -23.75
N TYR A 325 52.40 -32.50 -23.96
CA TYR A 325 52.74 -31.56 -25.04
C TYR A 325 54.12 -30.92 -24.87
N ARG A 326 54.56 -30.70 -23.62
CA ARG A 326 55.92 -30.20 -23.34
C ARG A 326 56.98 -31.23 -23.72
N GLU A 327 56.75 -32.53 -23.51
CA GLU A 327 57.67 -33.58 -23.92
C GLU A 327 57.70 -33.78 -25.45
N GLU A 328 56.54 -33.77 -26.10
CA GLU A 328 56.47 -33.80 -27.58
C GLU A 328 57.25 -32.63 -28.21
N ALA A 329 57.07 -31.42 -27.68
CA ALA A 329 57.80 -30.24 -28.16
C ALA A 329 59.33 -30.37 -28.00
N LYS A 330 59.80 -31.02 -26.92
CA LYS A 330 61.23 -31.31 -26.74
C LYS A 330 61.75 -32.34 -27.76
N LEU A 331 60.95 -33.37 -28.06
CA LEU A 331 61.30 -34.38 -29.08
C LEU A 331 61.37 -33.76 -30.48
N SER A 332 60.41 -32.91 -30.84
CA SER A 332 60.44 -32.18 -32.12
C SER A 332 61.61 -31.21 -32.20
N SER A 333 61.93 -30.48 -31.13
CA SER A 333 63.08 -29.56 -31.09
C SER A 333 64.43 -30.26 -31.27
N ASN A 334 64.59 -31.50 -30.81
CA ASN A 334 65.82 -32.27 -30.98
C ASN A 334 65.99 -32.85 -32.40
N MET A 335 64.90 -32.96 -33.17
CA MET A 335 64.96 -33.36 -34.58
C MET A 335 65.35 -32.20 -35.52
N GLU A 336 65.23 -30.96 -35.06
CA GLU A 336 65.52 -29.75 -35.85
C GLU A 336 66.95 -29.20 -35.67
N SER A 337 67.80 -29.85 -34.87
CA SER A 337 69.21 -29.49 -34.72
C SER A 337 70.09 -29.98 -35.88
N THR A 338 69.63 -29.77 -37.12
CA THR A 338 70.50 -29.77 -38.30
C THR A 338 70.81 -28.30 -38.61
N PRO A 339 72.08 -27.87 -38.60
CA PRO A 339 72.41 -26.45 -38.72
C PRO A 339 71.92 -25.90 -40.06
N PRO A 340 71.16 -24.80 -40.08
CA PRO A 340 70.76 -24.19 -41.33
C PRO A 340 71.99 -23.56 -41.97
N HIS A 341 72.32 -24.04 -43.18
CA HIS A 341 73.29 -23.39 -44.05
C HIS A 341 72.92 -21.91 -44.19
N GLN A 342 73.85 -21.04 -43.77
CA GLN A 342 73.74 -19.59 -43.91
C GLN A 342 73.53 -19.22 -45.38
N SER A 343 72.31 -18.87 -45.77
CA SER A 343 72.06 -18.19 -47.03
C SER A 343 71.62 -16.76 -46.76
N ARG A 344 72.61 -15.90 -46.92
CA ARG A 344 72.57 -14.45 -46.79
C ARG A 344 71.70 -13.88 -47.92
N LYS A 345 70.48 -13.45 -47.62
CA LYS A 345 69.74 -12.50 -48.48
C LYS A 345 69.16 -11.35 -47.67
N SER A 346 69.82 -10.23 -47.86
CA SER A 346 69.32 -8.86 -47.70
C SER A 346 67.93 -8.67 -48.29
N GLY A 347 67.08 -7.89 -47.62
CA GLY A 347 66.00 -7.19 -48.30
C GLY A 347 64.73 -6.99 -47.49
N GLY A 348 64.68 -5.86 -46.77
CA GLY A 348 63.58 -4.92 -46.97
C GLY A 348 62.29 -5.09 -46.16
N ALA A 349 61.71 -3.92 -45.90
CA ALA A 349 60.32 -3.66 -45.51
C ALA A 349 59.94 -3.88 -44.03
N SER A 350 60.24 -2.82 -43.27
CA SER A 350 59.45 -2.34 -42.14
C SER A 350 57.96 -2.31 -42.47
N ALA A 351 57.18 -3.25 -41.93
CA ALA A 351 55.73 -3.20 -41.90
C ALA A 351 55.28 -2.99 -40.46
N ARG A 352 54.69 -1.82 -40.22
CA ARG A 352 54.08 -1.38 -38.95
C ARG A 352 53.07 -2.41 -38.46
N ARG A 353 53.26 -2.91 -37.24
CA ARG A 353 52.22 -3.62 -36.49
C ARG A 353 51.07 -2.66 -36.15
N PRO A 354 49.80 -3.01 -36.41
CA PRO A 354 48.69 -2.32 -35.79
C PRO A 354 48.65 -2.71 -34.32
N ARG A 355 48.84 -1.72 -33.46
CA ARG A 355 48.63 -1.82 -32.01
C ARG A 355 47.11 -1.90 -31.77
N LEU A 356 46.56 -3.10 -31.68
CA LEU A 356 45.20 -3.30 -31.18
C LEU A 356 45.21 -3.04 -29.67
N THR A 357 44.94 -1.79 -29.30
CA THR A 357 44.52 -1.42 -27.96
C THR A 357 43.13 -2.00 -27.73
N LEU A 358 43.06 -3.08 -26.95
CA LEU A 358 41.81 -3.51 -26.32
C LEU A 358 41.43 -2.42 -25.31
N SER A 359 40.55 -1.53 -25.74
CA SER A 359 39.81 -0.64 -24.83
C SER A 359 38.97 -1.50 -23.89
N PRO A 360 38.95 -1.22 -22.57
CA PRO A 360 38.00 -1.85 -21.68
C PRO A 360 36.60 -1.38 -22.13
N ALA A 361 35.72 -2.33 -22.42
CA ALA A 361 34.31 -2.07 -22.62
C ALA A 361 33.79 -1.42 -21.32
N SER A 362 33.63 -0.10 -21.36
CA SER A 362 32.83 0.66 -20.43
C SER A 362 31.44 0.04 -20.40
N SER A 363 31.13 -0.62 -19.29
CA SER A 363 29.77 -0.90 -18.86
C SER A 363 28.93 0.36 -19.04
N SER A 364 28.04 0.34 -20.02
CA SER A 364 26.95 1.28 -20.16
C SER A 364 26.07 1.16 -18.92
N SER A 365 26.34 2.02 -17.94
CA SER A 365 25.39 2.32 -16.87
C SER A 365 24.21 3.00 -17.52
N THR A 366 23.13 2.26 -17.70
CA THR A 366 21.81 2.82 -17.95
C THR A 366 21.45 3.64 -16.72
N SER A 367 21.77 4.93 -16.75
CA SER A 367 21.26 5.88 -15.76
C SER A 367 19.75 6.06 -16.02
N PRO A 368 18.91 5.98 -14.99
CA PRO A 368 17.50 6.27 -15.14
C PRO A 368 17.32 7.77 -15.40
N VAL A 369 16.53 8.08 -16.42
CA VAL A 369 15.98 9.42 -16.66
C VAL A 369 15.20 9.86 -15.42
N PRO A 370 15.52 10.99 -14.76
CA PRO A 370 14.62 11.59 -13.80
C PRO A 370 13.62 12.44 -14.57
N LEU A 371 12.45 11.89 -14.89
CA LEU A 371 11.27 12.70 -15.17
C LEU A 371 10.79 13.30 -13.84
N SER A 372 11.45 14.39 -13.44
CA SER A 372 10.90 15.30 -12.44
C SER A 372 9.78 16.11 -13.12
N PRO A 373 8.55 16.09 -12.59
CA PRO A 373 7.52 17.00 -13.06
C PRO A 373 7.91 18.42 -12.67
N LYS A 374 7.87 19.34 -13.65
CA LYS A 374 7.99 20.77 -13.44
C LYS A 374 6.98 21.21 -12.37
N ARG A 375 7.46 21.40 -11.15
CA ARG A 375 6.76 22.11 -10.08
C ARG A 375 6.60 23.56 -10.55
N LYS A 376 5.37 23.98 -10.82
CA LYS A 376 5.04 25.40 -10.92
C LYS A 376 5.43 26.05 -9.60
N GLU A 377 6.34 27.02 -9.66
CA GLU A 377 6.57 27.97 -8.59
C GLU A 377 5.25 28.69 -8.32
N ILE A 378 4.56 28.27 -7.26
CA ILE A 378 3.55 29.09 -6.59
C ILE A 378 4.33 29.95 -5.60
N ASN A 379 4.24 31.25 -5.86
CA ASN A 379 4.86 32.33 -5.13
C ASN A 379 4.16 32.51 -3.78
N ASP A 380 4.52 31.70 -2.77
CA ASP A 380 4.11 31.91 -1.39
C ASP A 380 5.00 32.95 -0.71
N LYS A 381 4.76 34.22 -1.09
CA LYS A 381 5.12 35.37 -0.26
C LYS A 381 3.87 35.82 0.49
N ASN A 382 3.85 35.49 1.79
CA ASN A 382 2.98 35.98 2.87
C ASN A 382 2.16 34.88 3.53
N ASN A 383 2.76 34.21 4.51
CA ASN A 383 2.06 33.87 5.75
C ASN A 383 3.09 33.69 6.88
N LYS A 384 3.54 34.83 7.43
CA LYS A 384 4.08 34.91 8.79
C LYS A 384 2.90 34.70 9.74
N CYS A 385 2.66 33.46 10.15
CA CYS A 385 1.84 33.19 11.33
C CYS A 385 2.78 33.23 12.55
N ASN A 386 2.86 34.40 13.18
CA ASN A 386 3.37 34.53 14.55
C ASN A 386 2.34 33.87 15.47
N CYS A 387 2.60 32.63 15.88
CA CYS A 387 1.83 31.98 16.94
C CYS A 387 2.78 31.67 18.10
N GLU A 388 2.97 32.66 18.99
CA GLU A 388 3.68 32.52 20.27
C GLU A 388 2.87 31.73 21.33
N VAL A 389 1.84 30.98 20.94
CA VAL A 389 0.95 30.29 21.90
C VAL A 389 1.30 28.81 22.13
N CYS A 390 2.24 28.23 21.38
CA CYS A 390 2.55 26.79 21.48
C CYS A 390 3.75 26.40 22.37
N LEU A 391 4.28 27.30 23.22
CA LEU A 391 5.37 26.99 24.17
C LEU A 391 4.93 26.92 25.65
N GLY A 392 3.64 26.72 25.91
CA GLY A 392 3.05 26.78 27.26
C GLY A 392 2.59 25.46 27.89
N PHE A 393 2.63 24.31 27.20
CA PHE A 393 2.20 23.03 27.78
C PHE A 393 3.39 22.13 28.09
N LYS A 394 4.02 22.37 29.24
CA LYS A 394 4.67 21.29 30.00
C LYS A 394 3.54 20.54 30.71
N PRO A 395 3.22 19.29 30.35
CA PRO A 395 2.38 18.48 31.22
C PRO A 395 3.17 18.28 32.51
N LYS A 396 2.71 18.91 33.60
CA LYS A 396 3.17 18.59 34.95
C LYS A 396 2.64 17.18 35.28
N PHE A 397 3.39 16.17 34.86
CA PHE A 397 3.23 14.80 35.35
C PHE A 397 3.70 14.62 36.81
N SER A 398 4.15 15.70 37.46
CA SER A 398 4.67 15.70 38.83
C SER A 398 3.60 15.68 39.93
N ASP A 399 2.31 15.82 39.59
CA ASP A 399 1.23 15.93 40.60
C ASP A 399 0.38 14.66 40.77
N MET A 400 0.69 13.54 40.09
CA MET A 400 0.18 12.23 40.51
C MET A 400 1.00 11.72 41.70
N GLN A 401 0.69 12.24 42.88
CA GLN A 401 1.18 11.70 44.15
C GLN A 401 0.62 10.28 44.35
N PHE A 402 1.53 9.31 44.33
CA PHE A 402 1.28 7.95 44.78
C PHE A 402 1.04 7.94 46.30
N HIS A 403 -0.21 7.79 46.73
CA HIS A 403 -0.51 7.29 48.06
C HIS A 403 -0.68 5.77 48.01
N SER A 404 0.45 5.07 48.12
CA SER A 404 0.46 3.71 48.65
C SER A 404 0.35 3.82 50.17
N LYS A 405 -0.80 3.47 50.74
CA LYS A 405 -0.89 3.13 52.15
C LYS A 405 -0.66 1.63 52.27
N CYS A 406 0.42 1.26 52.96
CA CYS A 406 0.56 -0.05 53.57
C CYS A 406 -0.48 -0.25 54.69
#